data_AF-A0A4P5S3Z6-F1
#
_entry.id   AF-A0A4P5S3Z6-F1
#
_cell.length_a   1.000
_cell.length_b   1.000
_cell.length_c   1.000
_cell.angle_alpha   90.00
_cell.angle_beta   90.00
_cell.angle_gamma   90.00
#
_symmetry.space_group_name_H-M   'P 1'
#
loop_
_entity.id
_entity.type
_entity.pdbx_description
1 polymer ?
#
loop_
_entity_poly.entity_id
_entity_poly.type
_entity_poly.pdbx_seq_one_letter_code
_entity_poly.pdbx_strand_id
1 'polypeptide(L)'
;MARDRNTNSSRRKTETMDSKFKKRVSILDQESITYVDYKDINLLRRFMSERAKIRGQSVTGNSAQQQREIARAIRVAREMGLLPYAVQQITQRTKSRRPEREGTLRLPDSTPLARTDPNVDPYAAEAAAYAEAVAAEAVVEAVVEEIIEEAIIEAAIEEIAEEIVVEAIIEEIVSEAVAEEESSS
;
A
#
# COMPACT_ATOMS: atom_id res chain seq x y z
N MET A 1 56.40 -37.28 -16.50
CA MET A 1 56.20 -35.89 -16.98
C MET A 1 54.96 -35.32 -16.28
N ALA A 2 55.15 -34.47 -15.26
CA ALA A 2 54.05 -33.78 -14.58
C ALA A 2 53.73 -32.47 -15.33
N ARG A 3 52.45 -32.17 -15.55
CA ARG A 3 52.01 -30.88 -16.13
C ARG A 3 51.91 -29.85 -15.02
N ASP A 4 52.79 -28.84 -15.06
CA ASP A 4 52.76 -27.68 -14.18
C ASP A 4 51.42 -26.94 -14.30
N ARG A 5 50.59 -27.01 -13.26
CA ARG A 5 49.43 -26.13 -13.13
C ARG A 5 49.89 -24.79 -12.57
N ASN A 6 50.30 -23.90 -13.46
CA ASN A 6 50.50 -22.49 -13.14
C ASN A 6 49.12 -21.87 -12.79
N THR A 7 48.79 -21.85 -11.50
CA THR A 7 47.59 -21.20 -10.94
C THR A 7 47.83 -19.73 -10.62
N ASN A 8 48.87 -19.12 -11.18
CA ASN A 8 49.15 -17.71 -10.98
C ASN A 8 48.34 -16.83 -11.94
N SER A 9 47.01 -16.95 -11.87
CA SER A 9 46.12 -15.83 -12.20
C SER A 9 46.21 -14.84 -11.04
N SER A 10 47.38 -14.21 -10.97
CA SER A 10 47.58 -13.02 -10.17
C SER A 10 46.38 -12.12 -10.41
N ARG A 11 45.70 -11.81 -9.31
CA ARG A 11 44.62 -10.85 -9.19
C ARG A 11 44.90 -9.70 -10.17
N ARG A 12 44.31 -9.75 -11.37
CA ARG A 12 44.13 -8.53 -12.15
C ARG A 12 43.22 -7.72 -11.26
N LYS A 13 43.85 -6.83 -10.50
CA LYS A 13 43.20 -5.70 -9.88
C LYS A 13 42.48 -5.08 -11.05
N THR A 14 41.21 -5.43 -11.24
CA THR A 14 40.37 -4.68 -12.15
C THR A 14 40.44 -3.32 -11.53
N GLU A 15 41.17 -2.42 -12.18
CA GLU A 15 41.11 -1.00 -11.94
C GLU A 15 39.65 -0.67 -12.23
N THR A 16 38.81 -0.94 -11.23
CA THR A 16 37.44 -0.51 -11.20
C THR A 16 37.60 0.96 -11.41
N MET A 17 37.04 1.43 -12.51
CA MET A 17 36.89 2.83 -12.76
C MET A 17 36.09 3.36 -11.58
N ASP A 18 36.80 3.71 -10.51
CA ASP A 18 36.40 4.59 -9.43
C ASP A 18 36.29 5.97 -10.07
N SER A 19 35.45 6.06 -11.11
CA SER A 19 34.86 7.29 -11.55
C SER A 19 34.11 7.75 -10.32
N LYS A 20 34.80 8.61 -9.56
CA LYS A 20 34.30 9.26 -8.36
C LYS A 20 33.01 9.94 -8.76
N PHE A 21 31.91 9.22 -8.64
CA PHE A 21 30.58 9.78 -8.71
C PHE A 21 30.54 10.79 -7.56
N LYS A 22 30.80 12.05 -7.88
CA LYS A 22 30.74 13.15 -6.92
C LYS A 22 29.33 13.10 -6.36
N LYS A 23 29.22 12.80 -5.07
CA LYS A 23 27.93 12.78 -4.37
C LYS A 23 27.32 14.16 -4.54
N ARG A 24 26.07 14.18 -5.00
CA ARG A 24 25.32 15.44 -5.07
C ARG A 24 25.11 15.93 -3.65
N VAL A 25 25.19 17.24 -3.46
CA VAL A 25 24.89 17.87 -2.17
C VAL A 25 23.39 17.77 -1.95
N SER A 26 22.97 17.41 -0.75
CA SER A 26 21.54 17.30 -0.42
C SER A 26 20.87 18.68 -0.46
N ILE A 27 19.56 18.70 -0.72
CA ILE A 27 18.77 19.95 -0.73
C ILE A 27 18.59 20.47 0.71
N LEU A 28 18.49 19.57 1.70
CA LEU A 28 18.36 19.94 3.10
C LEU A 28 19.59 20.67 3.63
N ASP A 29 20.79 20.21 3.26
CA ASP A 29 22.04 20.84 3.68
C ASP A 29 22.25 22.20 2.99
N GLN A 30 21.75 22.37 1.77
CA GLN A 30 21.80 23.66 1.05
C GLN A 30 20.92 24.71 1.71
N GLU A 31 19.75 24.30 2.21
CA GLU A 31 18.76 25.19 2.83
C GLU A 31 18.90 25.24 4.36
N SER A 32 19.90 24.54 4.92
CA SER A 32 20.18 24.45 6.37
C SER A 32 18.97 24.01 7.22
N ILE A 33 18.12 23.15 6.67
CA ILE A 33 16.92 22.66 7.34
C ILE A 33 17.31 21.50 8.26
N THR A 34 17.17 21.72 9.58
CA THR A 34 17.56 20.72 10.59
C THR A 34 16.48 19.68 10.86
N TYR A 35 15.20 20.05 10.70
CA TYR A 35 14.06 19.19 11.01
C TYR A 35 13.06 19.18 9.86
N VAL A 36 12.51 18.00 9.54
CA VAL A 36 11.56 17.81 8.44
C VAL A 36 10.20 17.39 8.99
N ASP A 37 9.26 18.33 8.97
CA ASP A 37 7.88 18.10 9.39
C ASP A 37 7.01 17.55 8.26
N TYR A 38 5.98 16.77 8.64
CA TYR A 38 4.97 16.28 7.69
C TYR A 38 4.03 17.42 7.19
N LYS A 39 3.99 18.53 7.93
CA LYS A 39 3.16 19.70 7.62
C LYS A 39 3.74 20.58 6.53
N ASP A 40 5.05 20.47 6.27
CA ASP A 40 5.76 21.30 5.29
C ASP A 40 5.61 20.74 3.87
N ILE A 41 4.38 20.85 3.33
CA ILE A 41 3.98 20.29 2.03
C ILE A 41 4.91 20.79 0.92
N ASN A 42 5.33 22.05 0.95
CA ASN A 42 6.20 22.66 -0.07
C ASN A 42 7.58 22.00 -0.10
N LEU A 43 8.14 21.67 1.07
CA LEU A 43 9.42 20.97 1.18
C LEU A 43 9.28 19.53 0.68
N LEU A 44 8.26 18.81 1.17
CA LEU A 44 8.04 17.40 0.81
C LEU A 44 7.74 17.21 -0.69
N ARG A 45 7.04 18.14 -1.33
CA ARG A 45 6.77 18.11 -2.78
C ARG A 45 8.05 18.11 -3.61
N ARG A 46 9.14 18.76 -3.16
CA ARG A 46 10.44 18.78 -3.88
C ARG A 46 11.10 17.39 -3.90
N PHE A 47 10.88 16.61 -2.85
CA PHE A 47 11.31 15.21 -2.75
C PHE A 47 10.36 14.22 -3.45
N MET A 48 9.27 14.70 -4.05
CA MET A 48 8.32 13.89 -4.81
C MET A 48 8.40 14.18 -6.30
N SER A 49 8.30 13.12 -7.09
CA SER A 49 8.04 13.23 -8.53
C SER A 49 6.65 13.76 -8.81
N GLU A 50 6.42 14.23 -10.03
CA GLU A 50 5.10 14.66 -10.52
C GLU A 50 4.04 13.55 -10.39
N ARG A 51 4.45 12.28 -10.53
CA ARG A 51 3.60 11.11 -10.30
C ARG A 51 3.30 10.83 -8.82
N ALA A 52 3.68 11.74 -7.93
CA ALA A 52 3.65 11.58 -6.50
C ALA A 52 4.47 10.39 -5.97
N LYS A 53 5.51 9.92 -6.68
CA LYS A 53 6.46 8.92 -6.14
C LYS A 53 7.60 9.62 -5.40
N ILE A 54 8.05 9.05 -4.27
CA ILE A 54 9.21 9.55 -3.51
C ILE A 54 10.47 9.39 -4.35
N ARG A 55 11.25 10.46 -4.52
CA ARG A 55 12.54 10.42 -5.22
C ARG A 55 13.59 9.76 -4.33
N GLY A 56 14.44 8.92 -4.95
CA GLY A 56 15.54 8.26 -4.26
C GLY A 56 16.74 9.18 -4.00
N GLN A 57 17.60 8.75 -3.07
CA GLN A 57 18.81 9.48 -2.65
C GLN A 57 19.79 9.82 -3.78
N SER A 58 19.82 9.04 -4.87
CA SER A 58 20.70 9.29 -6.02
C SER A 58 20.31 10.54 -6.80
N VAL A 59 19.03 10.92 -6.75
CA VAL A 59 18.52 12.10 -7.46
C VAL A 59 18.70 13.34 -6.60
N THR A 60 18.33 13.25 -5.32
CA THR A 60 18.27 14.38 -4.38
C THR A 60 19.58 14.65 -3.65
N GLY A 61 20.48 13.66 -3.57
CA GLY A 61 21.75 13.78 -2.84
C GLY A 61 21.61 13.66 -1.32
N ASN A 62 20.46 13.24 -0.81
CA ASN A 62 20.20 13.13 0.64
C ASN A 62 21.03 12.01 1.29
N SER A 63 21.40 12.19 2.56
CA SER A 63 21.94 11.12 3.39
C SER A 63 20.89 10.02 3.63
N ALA A 64 21.33 8.80 3.94
CA ALA A 64 20.42 7.68 4.23
C ALA A 64 19.51 7.95 5.45
N GLN A 65 19.98 8.71 6.43
CA GLN A 65 19.20 9.11 7.62
C GLN A 65 18.11 10.12 7.23
N GLN A 66 18.50 11.22 6.60
CA GLN A 66 17.60 12.24 6.06
C GLN A 66 16.54 11.63 5.13
N GLN A 67 16.92 10.67 4.28
CA GLN A 67 15.98 9.99 3.38
C GLN A 67 14.92 9.18 4.14
N ARG A 68 15.27 8.54 5.26
CA ARG A 68 14.30 7.81 6.10
C ARG A 68 13.36 8.77 6.82
N GLU A 69 13.86 9.90 7.29
CA GLU A 69 13.07 10.96 7.92
C GLU A 69 12.06 11.55 6.93
N ILE A 70 12.52 11.93 5.73
CA ILE A 70 11.65 12.41 4.64
C ILE A 70 10.62 11.34 4.28
N ALA A 71 11.02 10.08 4.11
CA ALA A 71 10.10 9.01 3.76
C ALA A 71 9.02 8.79 4.83
N ARG A 72 9.38 8.92 6.11
CA ARG A 72 8.44 8.86 7.24
C ARG A 72 7.49 10.05 7.21
N ALA A 73 8.02 11.27 7.07
CA ALA A 73 7.22 12.49 6.99
C ALA A 73 6.24 12.45 5.81
N ILE A 74 6.67 11.98 4.63
CA ILE A 74 5.78 11.81 3.46
C ILE A 74 4.71 10.75 3.73
N ARG A 75 5.03 9.64 4.42
CA ARG A 75 4.05 8.62 4.76
C ARG A 75 2.97 9.18 5.68
N VAL A 76 3.36 9.86 6.76
CA VAL A 76 2.43 10.54 7.68
C VAL A 76 1.62 11.60 6.95
N ALA A 77 2.24 12.43 6.12
CA ALA A 77 1.53 13.46 5.35
C ALA A 77 0.48 12.87 4.39
N ARG A 78 0.69 11.65 3.89
CA ARG A 78 -0.29 10.95 3.05
C ARG A 78 -1.44 10.35 3.86
N GLU A 79 -1.15 9.79 5.03
CA GLU A 79 -2.15 9.33 5.98
C GLU A 79 -3.05 10.48 6.44
N MET A 80 -2.47 11.68 6.61
CA MET A 80 -3.18 12.91 6.94
C MET A 80 -3.88 13.59 5.74
N GLY A 81 -3.80 13.02 4.53
CA GLY A 81 -4.43 13.58 3.33
C GLY A 81 -3.79 14.86 2.76
N LEU A 82 -2.61 15.27 3.25
CA LEU A 82 -1.90 16.46 2.75
C LEU A 82 -1.20 16.22 1.40
N LEU A 83 -0.82 14.98 1.12
CA LEU A 83 -0.12 14.57 -0.10
C LEU A 83 -0.79 13.37 -0.78
N PRO A 84 -0.80 13.33 -2.12
CA PRO A 84 -1.37 12.19 -2.87
C PRO A 84 -0.44 10.97 -2.86
N TYR A 85 -1.03 9.77 -2.97
CA TYR A 85 -0.31 8.50 -3.12
C TYR A 85 0.19 8.27 -4.55
N ALA A 86 -0.64 8.58 -5.55
CA ALA A 86 -0.32 8.41 -6.95
C ALA A 86 -1.07 9.43 -7.81
N VAL A 87 -0.38 9.95 -8.84
CA VAL A 87 -1.01 10.74 -9.90
C VAL A 87 -0.89 9.93 -11.19
N GLN A 88 -2.02 9.51 -11.74
CA GLN A 88 -2.07 8.79 -13.00
C GLN A 88 -1.81 9.78 -14.15
N GLN A 89 -0.72 9.59 -14.87
CA GLN A 89 -0.50 10.32 -16.12
C GLN A 89 -1.19 9.55 -17.24
N ILE A 90 -2.33 10.09 -17.71
CA ILE A 90 -3.04 9.58 -18.89
C ILE A 90 -2.17 9.91 -20.10
N THR A 91 -1.38 8.95 -20.57
CA THR A 91 -0.73 9.11 -21.87
C THR A 91 -1.82 8.96 -22.94
N GLN A 92 -1.98 9.98 -23.78
CA GLN A 92 -2.76 9.82 -25.00
C GLN A 92 -1.97 8.87 -25.89
N ARG A 93 -2.26 7.57 -25.77
CA ARG A 93 -1.69 6.56 -26.67
C ARG A 93 -2.28 6.87 -28.04
N THR A 94 -1.50 7.55 -28.88
CA THR A 94 -1.86 7.72 -30.28
C THR A 94 -2.05 6.32 -30.85
N LYS A 95 -3.26 6.04 -31.36
CA LYS A 95 -3.68 4.73 -31.90
C LYS A 95 -2.96 4.41 -33.22
N SER A 96 -1.70 4.81 -33.40
CA SER A 96 -1.07 4.89 -34.70
C SER A 96 0.16 3.99 -34.83
N ARG A 97 0.01 3.02 -35.75
CA ARG A 97 1.07 2.49 -36.63
C ARG A 97 2.11 1.58 -35.98
N ARG A 98 1.68 0.39 -35.58
CA ARG A 98 2.57 -0.78 -35.71
C ARG A 98 2.52 -1.18 -37.19
N PRO A 99 3.60 -1.08 -37.99
CA PRO A 99 3.58 -1.67 -39.32
C PRO A 99 3.45 -3.19 -39.13
N GLU A 100 2.49 -3.78 -39.84
CA GLU A 100 2.40 -5.23 -39.91
C GLU A 100 3.69 -5.74 -40.53
N ARG A 101 4.61 -6.20 -39.69
CA ARG A 101 5.81 -6.87 -40.14
C ARG A 101 5.32 -8.25 -40.59
N GLU A 102 5.06 -8.39 -41.89
CA GLU A 102 4.86 -9.67 -42.56
C GLU A 102 6.13 -10.52 -42.38
N GLY A 103 6.23 -11.15 -41.21
CA GLY A 103 7.18 -12.22 -40.94
C GLY A 103 6.54 -13.49 -41.41
N THR A 104 7.09 -14.10 -42.45
CA THR A 104 6.81 -15.46 -42.88
C THR A 104 6.71 -16.39 -41.65
N LEU A 105 5.50 -16.87 -41.38
CA LEU A 105 5.22 -17.80 -40.29
C LEU A 105 5.93 -19.13 -40.59
N ARG A 106 7.03 -19.38 -39.89
CA ARG A 106 7.48 -20.74 -39.64
C ARG A 106 6.43 -21.34 -38.70
N LEU A 107 5.42 -22.00 -39.27
CA LEU A 107 4.33 -22.64 -38.53
C LEU A 107 4.96 -23.69 -37.60
N PRO A 108 4.97 -23.53 -36.27
CA PRO A 108 5.20 -24.67 -35.40
C PRO A 108 3.99 -25.59 -35.57
N ASP A 109 4.25 -26.89 -35.68
CA ASP A 109 3.27 -27.94 -35.92
C ASP A 109 1.92 -27.59 -35.31
N SER A 110 0.94 -27.37 -36.20
CA SER A 110 -0.45 -27.12 -35.88
C SER A 110 -0.94 -28.22 -34.96
N THR A 111 -0.90 -27.95 -33.65
CA THR A 111 -1.69 -28.70 -32.69
C THR A 111 -3.12 -28.46 -33.15
N PRO A 112 -3.91 -29.51 -33.48
CA PRO A 112 -5.28 -29.29 -33.89
C PRO A 112 -6.00 -28.71 -32.67
N LEU A 113 -6.20 -27.39 -32.69
CA LEU A 113 -7.17 -26.77 -31.79
C LEU A 113 -8.47 -27.50 -32.09
N ALA A 114 -9.05 -28.09 -31.04
CA ALA A 114 -10.29 -28.83 -31.13
C ALA A 114 -11.27 -28.06 -32.00
N ARG A 115 -11.90 -28.75 -32.96
CA ARG A 115 -13.04 -28.21 -33.69
C ARG A 115 -14.09 -27.82 -32.66
N THR A 116 -14.07 -26.56 -32.23
CA THR A 116 -15.18 -25.95 -31.52
C THR A 116 -16.29 -25.86 -32.55
N ASP A 117 -17.39 -26.55 -32.31
CA ASP A 117 -18.55 -26.48 -33.18
C ASP A 117 -18.93 -25.00 -33.39
N PRO A 118 -19.09 -24.54 -34.63
CA PRO A 118 -19.32 -23.12 -34.94
C PRO A 118 -20.66 -22.57 -34.41
N ASN A 119 -21.47 -23.42 -33.76
CA ASN A 119 -22.74 -23.07 -33.12
C ASN A 119 -22.64 -22.97 -31.59
N VAL A 120 -21.46 -23.15 -30.99
CA VAL A 120 -21.26 -22.93 -29.56
C VAL A 120 -20.80 -21.51 -29.37
N ASP A 121 -21.70 -20.65 -28.87
CA ASP A 121 -21.34 -19.29 -28.47
C ASP A 121 -20.25 -19.37 -27.40
N PRO A 122 -19.02 -18.90 -27.68
CA PRO A 122 -17.88 -19.08 -26.77
C PRO A 122 -18.06 -18.29 -25.45
N TYR A 123 -19.07 -17.43 -25.38
CA TYR A 123 -19.41 -16.60 -24.22
C TYR A 123 -20.54 -17.18 -23.36
N ALA A 124 -21.20 -18.26 -23.78
CA ALA A 124 -22.32 -18.86 -23.02
C ALA A 124 -21.84 -19.51 -21.71
N ALA A 125 -20.67 -20.14 -21.74
CA ALA A 125 -20.04 -20.71 -20.54
C ALA A 125 -19.53 -19.61 -19.59
N GLU A 126 -19.00 -18.50 -20.13
CA GLU A 126 -18.59 -17.35 -19.32
C GLU A 126 -19.81 -16.66 -18.68
N ALA A 127 -20.93 -16.51 -19.39
CA ALA A 127 -22.15 -15.90 -18.85
C ALA A 127 -22.75 -16.67 -17.66
N ALA A 128 -22.71 -18.01 -17.69
CA ALA A 128 -23.14 -18.83 -16.56
C ALA A 128 -22.25 -18.64 -15.32
N ALA A 129 -20.93 -18.52 -15.52
CA ALA A 129 -19.98 -18.29 -14.43
C ALA A 129 -20.15 -16.89 -13.80
N TYR A 130 -20.47 -15.86 -14.59
CA TYR A 130 -20.77 -14.53 -14.05
C TYR A 130 -22.10 -14.51 -13.26
N ALA A 131 -23.11 -15.26 -13.69
CA ALA A 131 -24.37 -15.37 -12.95
C ALA A 131 -24.19 -16.07 -11.58
N GLU A 132 -23.36 -17.12 -11.53
CA GLU A 132 -23.04 -17.81 -10.27
C GLU A 132 -22.19 -16.93 -9.33
N ALA A 133 -21.25 -16.15 -9.86
CA ALA A 133 -20.45 -15.22 -9.07
C ALA A 133 -21.27 -14.07 -8.46
N VAL A 134 -22.22 -13.50 -9.21
CA VAL A 134 -23.12 -12.44 -8.72
C VAL A 134 -24.06 -12.96 -7.63
N ALA A 135 -24.53 -14.22 -7.76
CA ALA A 135 -25.35 -14.84 -6.72
C ALA A 135 -24.57 -15.08 -5.41
N ALA A 136 -23.28 -15.40 -5.50
CA ALA A 136 -22.43 -15.56 -4.31
C ALA A 136 -22.16 -14.22 -3.60
N GLU A 137 -21.98 -13.13 -4.36
CA GLU A 137 -21.75 -11.80 -3.78
C GLU A 137 -22.96 -11.29 -3.00
N ALA A 138 -24.19 -11.54 -3.49
CA ALA A 138 -25.44 -11.18 -2.81
C ALA A 138 -25.67 -11.95 -1.49
N VAL A 139 -25.21 -13.20 -1.39
CA VAL A 139 -25.33 -14.00 -0.15
C VAL A 139 -24.38 -13.46 0.92
N VAL A 140 -23.19 -12.99 0.54
CA VAL A 140 -22.23 -12.41 1.49
C VAL A 140 -22.73 -11.07 2.02
N GLU A 141 -23.34 -10.24 1.18
CA GLU A 141 -23.91 -8.95 1.61
C GLU A 141 -25.02 -9.15 2.66
N ALA A 142 -25.92 -10.10 2.45
CA ALA A 142 -26.99 -10.41 3.41
C ALA A 142 -26.46 -10.97 4.76
N VAL A 143 -25.42 -11.80 4.74
CA VAL A 143 -24.82 -12.36 5.97
C VAL A 143 -24.08 -11.27 6.75
N VAL A 144 -23.49 -10.29 6.07
CA VAL A 144 -22.79 -9.17 6.74
C VAL A 144 -23.78 -8.25 7.43
N GLU A 145 -24.96 -8.00 6.86
CA GLU A 145 -26.01 -7.20 7.50
C GLU A 145 -26.51 -7.85 8.81
N GLU A 146 -26.74 -9.17 8.83
CA GLU A 146 -27.16 -9.90 10.03
C GLU A 146 -26.11 -9.84 11.15
N ILE A 147 -24.82 -10.01 10.81
CA ILE A 147 -23.72 -9.93 11.79
C ILE A 147 -23.55 -8.52 12.37
N ILE A 148 -23.77 -7.48 11.55
CA ILE A 148 -23.68 -6.09 12.02
C ILE A 148 -24.81 -5.77 12.99
N GLU A 149 -26.04 -6.25 12.75
CA GLU A 149 -27.16 -6.07 13.66
C GLU A 149 -26.92 -6.74 15.01
N GLU A 150 -26.40 -7.97 15.03
CA GLU A 150 -26.03 -8.67 16.27
C GLU A 150 -24.93 -7.93 17.05
N ALA A 151 -23.89 -7.43 16.36
CA ALA A 151 -22.78 -6.71 16.99
C ALA A 151 -23.20 -5.36 17.60
N ILE A 152 -24.16 -4.65 16.98
CA ILE A 152 -24.69 -3.39 17.51
C ILE A 152 -25.51 -3.64 18.78
N ILE A 153 -26.28 -4.73 18.82
CA ILE A 153 -27.07 -5.10 20.00
C ILE A 153 -26.15 -5.46 21.17
N GLU A 154 -25.10 -6.24 20.95
CA GLU A 154 -24.12 -6.58 21.99
C GLU A 154 -23.45 -5.32 22.57
N ALA A 155 -23.04 -4.37 21.72
CA ALA A 155 -22.45 -3.11 22.17
C ALA A 155 -23.44 -2.23 22.98
N ALA A 156 -24.71 -2.18 22.57
CA ALA A 156 -25.73 -1.40 23.27
C ALA A 156 -26.08 -1.98 24.65
N ILE A 157 -26.05 -3.31 24.79
CA ILE A 157 -26.29 -3.98 26.08
C ILE A 157 -25.14 -3.69 27.06
N GLU A 158 -23.90 -3.62 26.58
CA GLU A 158 -22.74 -3.32 27.41
C GLU A 158 -22.80 -1.87 27.95
N GLU A 159 -23.22 -0.90 27.13
CA GLU A 159 -23.43 0.49 27.56
C GLU A 159 -24.53 0.62 28.63
N ILE A 160 -25.66 -0.05 28.45
CA ILE A 160 -26.76 -0.05 29.43
C ILE A 160 -26.35 -0.73 30.74
N ALA A 161 -25.53 -1.79 30.67
CA ALA A 161 -25.06 -2.48 31.86
C ALA A 161 -24.12 -1.59 32.70
N GLU A 162 -23.25 -0.80 32.06
CA GLU A 162 -22.41 0.17 32.77
C GLU A 162 -23.25 1.24 33.48
N GLU A 163 -24.31 1.76 32.85
CA GLU A 163 -25.19 2.77 33.46
C GLU A 163 -25.93 2.23 34.69
N ILE A 164 -26.48 1.00 34.61
CA ILE A 164 -27.17 0.34 35.73
C ILE A 164 -26.21 0.08 36.90
N VAL A 165 -24.95 -0.33 36.62
CA VAL A 165 -23.95 -0.55 37.67
C VAL A 165 -23.59 0.77 38.37
N VAL A 166 -23.49 1.86 37.62
CA VAL A 166 -23.24 3.19 38.21
C VAL A 166 -24.41 3.63 39.10
N GLU A 167 -25.66 3.45 38.67
CA GLU A 167 -26.83 3.75 39.50
C GLU A 167 -26.86 2.91 40.78
N ALA A 168 -26.56 1.60 40.71
CA ALA A 168 -26.52 0.72 41.87
C ALA A 168 -25.43 1.12 42.89
N ILE A 169 -24.25 1.52 42.41
CA ILE A 169 -23.15 2.01 43.27
C ILE A 169 -23.55 3.32 43.96
N ILE A 170 -24.24 4.22 43.23
CA ILE A 170 -24.72 5.49 43.79
C ILE A 170 -25.76 5.23 44.88
N GLU A 171 -26.71 4.31 44.68
CA GLU A 171 -27.69 3.94 45.70
C GLU A 171 -27.04 3.34 46.95
N GLU A 172 -26.00 2.51 46.80
CA GLU A 172 -25.24 1.94 47.91
C GLU A 172 -24.52 3.03 48.72
N ILE A 173 -23.80 3.95 48.07
CA ILE A 173 -23.09 5.06 48.72
C ILE A 173 -24.08 5.98 49.46
N VAL A 174 -25.23 6.28 48.85
CA VAL A 174 -26.27 7.11 49.49
C VAL A 174 -26.85 6.40 50.70
N SER A 175 -27.05 5.08 50.64
CA SER A 175 -27.54 4.30 51.77
C SER A 175 -26.54 4.25 52.94
N GLU A 176 -25.24 4.17 52.65
CA GLU A 176 -24.17 4.18 53.65
C GLU A 176 -24.03 5.56 54.31
N ALA A 177 -24.11 6.65 53.53
CA ALA A 177 -24.06 8.02 54.06
C ALA A 177 -25.27 8.34 54.96
N VAL A 178 -26.47 7.86 54.63
CA VAL A 178 -27.66 8.03 55.48
C VAL A 178 -27.53 7.23 56.79
N ALA A 179 -26.92 6.04 56.75
CA ALA A 179 -26.69 5.23 57.94
C ALA A 179 -25.68 5.86 58.91
N GLU A 180 -24.69 6.62 58.42
CA GLU A 180 -23.73 7.33 59.28
C GLU A 180 -24.37 8.52 60.02
N GLU A 181 -25.30 9.25 59.41
CA GLU A 181 -25.98 10.39 60.05
C GLU A 181 -26.93 9.97 61.19
N GLU A 182 -27.60 8.82 61.09
CA GLU A 182 -28.47 8.31 62.17
C GLU A 182 -27.68 7.79 63.39
N SER A 183 -26.37 7.52 63.27
CA SER A 183 -25.52 7.10 64.40
C SER A 183 -24.98 8.26 65.25
N SER A 184 -25.15 9.50 64.79
CA SER A 184 -24.58 10.72 65.39
C SER A 184 -25.62 11.62 66.08
N SER A 185 -26.89 11.20 66.16
CA SER A 185 -27.98 11.90 66.88
C SER A 185 -28.38 11.21 68.19
#